data_AF-A0A9Q5GFH2-F1
#
_entry.id   AF-A0A9Q5GFH2-F1
#
_cell.length_a   1.000
_cell.length_b   1.000
_cell.length_c   1.000
_cell.angle_alpha   90.00
_cell.angle_beta   90.00
_cell.angle_gamma   90.00
#
_symmetry.space_group_name_H-M   'P 1'
#
loop_
_entity.id
_entity.type
_entity.pdbx_description
1 polymer ?
#
loop_
_entity_poly.entity_id
_entity_poly.type
_entity_poly.pdbx_seq_one_letter_code
_entity_poly.pdbx_strand_id
1 'polypeptide(L)' 'MFGLFKKDPLKKLKKEYAELTEQAMQLQRNGDIAGYSQLTSKAEATYKKIQELENQ' A
#
# COMPACT_ATOMS: atom_id res chain seq x y z
N MET A 1 3.18 -2.59 31.52
CA MET A 1 2.36 -2.85 30.31
C MET A 1 2.79 -1.92 29.17
N PHE A 2 3.90 -2.23 28.48
CA PHE A 2 4.34 -1.51 27.28
C PHE A 2 4.93 -2.51 26.29
N GLY A 3 4.06 -3.23 25.59
CA GLY A 3 4.42 -4.12 24.49
C GLY A 3 4.18 -3.50 23.10
N LEU A 4 4.09 -2.17 23.01
CA LEU A 4 3.54 -1.44 21.85
C LEU A 4 4.49 -1.29 20.64
N PHE A 5 5.65 -1.95 20.60
CA PHE A 5 6.65 -1.73 19.54
C PHE A 5 7.16 -2.99 18.84
N LYS A 6 6.36 -4.05 18.75
CA LYS A 6 6.54 -4.96 17.63
C LYS A 6 5.97 -4.26 16.39
N LYS A 7 6.82 -3.52 15.68
CA LYS A 7 6.52 -3.03 14.33
C LYS A 7 6.24 -4.26 13.49
N ASP A 8 4.96 -4.56 13.32
CA ASP A 8 4.54 -5.60 12.40
C ASP A 8 4.79 -5.07 10.97
N PRO A 9 5.82 -5.57 10.26
CA PRO A 9 6.13 -5.10 8.91
C PRO A 9 4.94 -5.32 7.97
N LEU A 10 4.13 -6.36 8.22
CA LEU A 10 2.92 -6.64 7.47
C LEU A 10 1.88 -5.53 7.66
N LYS A 11 1.64 -5.12 8.91
CA LYS A 11 0.70 -4.04 9.23
C LYS A 11 1.12 -2.70 8.59
N LYS A 12 2.43 -2.43 8.53
CA LYS A 12 2.95 -1.24 7.85
C LYS A 12 2.69 -1.29 6.34
N LEU A 13 2.98 -2.41 5.69
CA LEU A 13 2.76 -2.57 4.25
C LEU A 13 1.27 -2.52 3.87
N LYS A 14 0.39 -3.14 4.68
CA LYS A 14 -1.06 -3.04 4.48
C LYS A 14 -1.57 -1.60 4.54
N LYS A 15 -1.05 -0.81 5.48
CA LYS A 15 -1.37 0.61 5.59
C LYS A 15 -0.87 1.39 4.36
N GLU A 16 0.38 1.17 3.95
CA GLU A 16 0.97 1.80 2.77
C GLU A 16 0.18 1.46 1.48
N TYR A 17 -0.24 0.20 1.32
CA TYR A 17 -1.09 -0.23 0.21
C TYR A 17 -2.44 0.51 0.20
N ALA A 18 -3.09 0.65 1.37
CA ALA A 18 -4.36 1.37 1.48
C ALA A 18 -4.19 2.86 1.12
N GLU A 19 -3.11 3.51 1.58
CA GLU A 19 -2.82 4.91 1.25
C GLU A 19 -2.56 5.10 -0.26
N LEU A 20 -1.80 4.20 -0.88
CA LEU A 20 -1.51 4.25 -2.32
C LEU A 20 -2.79 4.09 -3.16
N THR A 21 -3.67 3.17 -2.77
CA THR A 21 -4.93 2.93 -3.49
C THR A 21 -5.92 4.09 -3.30
N GLU A 22 -5.98 4.69 -2.12
CA GLU A 22 -6.78 5.90 -1.88
C GLU A 22 -6.32 7.07 -2.75
N GLN A 23 -5.01 7.34 -2.79
CA GLN A 23 -4.43 8.38 -3.63
C GLN A 23 -4.65 8.09 -5.13
N ALA A 24 -4.49 6.84 -5.56
CA ALA A 24 -4.79 6.42 -6.92
C ALA A 24 -6.25 6.73 -7.30
N MET A 25 -7.21 6.40 -6.44
CA MET A 25 -8.63 6.71 -6.69
C MET A 25 -8.89 8.22 -6.81
N GLN A 26 -8.20 9.05 -6.02
CA GLN A 26 -8.30 10.50 -6.15
C GLN A 26 -7.76 10.99 -7.50
N LEU A 27 -6.59 10.49 -7.93
CA LEU A 27 -6.03 10.83 -9.25
C LEU A 27 -6.91 10.36 -10.40
N GLN A 28 -7.48 9.16 -10.30
CA GLN A 28 -8.42 8.63 -11.28
C GLN A 28 -9.67 9.53 -11.40
N ARG A 29 -10.25 9.94 -10.26
CA ARG A 29 -11.40 10.87 -10.25
C ARG A 29 -11.07 12.24 -10.81
N ASN A 30 -9.83 12.70 -10.62
CA ASN A 30 -9.35 13.98 -11.15
C ASN A 30 -8.92 13.88 -12.63
N GLY A 31 -8.94 12.69 -13.23
CA GLY A 31 -8.55 12.45 -14.62
C GLY A 31 -7.04 12.35 -14.85
N ASP A 32 -6.21 12.26 -13.81
CA ASP A 32 -4.77 12.05 -13.93
C ASP A 32 -4.45 10.56 -14.11
N ILE A 33 -4.51 10.11 -15.37
CA ILE A 33 -4.29 8.72 -15.75
C ILE A 33 -2.82 8.30 -15.54
N ALA A 34 -1.88 9.21 -15.80
CA ALA A 34 -0.45 8.91 -15.66
C ALA A 34 -0.08 8.71 -14.19
N GLY A 35 -0.53 9.62 -13.31
CA GLY A 35 -0.35 9.51 -11.87
C GLY A 35 -1.09 8.31 -11.28
N TYR A 36 -2.33 8.04 -11.73
CA TYR A 36 -3.07 6.83 -11.34
C TYR A 36 -2.30 5.56 -11.69
N SER A 37 -1.78 5.45 -12.92
CA SER A 37 -0.99 4.29 -13.36
C SER A 37 0.24 4.08 -12.48
N GLN A 38 0.99 5.16 -12.21
CA GLN A 38 2.16 5.09 -11.34
C GLN A 38 1.84 4.66 -9.91
N LEU A 39 0.78 5.22 -9.31
CA LEU A 39 0.36 4.85 -7.95
C LEU A 39 -0.16 3.43 -7.88
N THR A 40 -0.88 2.98 -8.91
CA THR A 40 -1.38 1.61 -9.00
C THR A 40 -0.23 0.61 -9.12
N SER A 41 0.77 0.88 -9.95
CA SER A 41 1.98 0.02 -10.03
C SER A 41 2.74 -0.05 -8.70
N LYS A 42 2.82 1.07 -7.96
CA LYS A 42 3.41 1.08 -6.61
C LYS A 42 2.57 0.25 -5.64
N ALA A 43 1.25 0.37 -5.68
CA ALA A 43 0.35 -0.41 -4.85
C ALA A 43 0.49 -1.92 -5.12
N GLU A 44 0.58 -2.34 -6.38
CA GLU A 44 0.83 -3.73 -6.76
C GLU A 44 2.17 -4.25 -6.23
N ALA A 45 3.24 -3.45 -6.33
CA ALA A 45 4.54 -3.81 -5.78
C ALA A 45 4.49 -3.98 -4.25
N THR A 46 3.76 -3.10 -3.55
CA THR A 46 3.54 -3.23 -2.10
C THR A 46 2.71 -4.45 -1.76
N TYR A 47 1.67 -4.75 -2.55
CA TYR A 47 0.85 -5.94 -2.36
C TYR A 47 1.64 -7.25 -2.51
N LYS A 48 2.53 -7.33 -3.50
CA LYS A 48 3.43 -8.49 -3.64
C LYS A 48 4.28 -8.72 -2.38
N LYS A 49 4.83 -7.66 -1.79
CA LYS A 49 5.58 -7.75 -0.51
C LYS A 49 4.71 -8.21 0.66
N ILE A 50 3.43 -7.81 0.69
CA ILE A 50 2.47 -8.30 1.68
C ILE A 50 2.30 -9.81 1.50
N GLN A 51 2.04 -10.28 0.27
CA GLN A 51 1.86 -11.70 -0.01
C GLN A 51 3.10 -12.54 0.34
N GLU A 52 4.30 -12.02 0.05
CA GLU A 52 5.57 -12.67 0.42
C GLU A 52 5.71 -12.85 1.93
N LEU A 53 5.27 -11.86 2.72
CA LEU A 53 5.31 -11.92 4.19
C LEU A 53 4.18 -12.74 4.81
N GLU A 54 3.00 -12.81 4.17
CA GLU A 54 1.89 -13.66 4.63
C GLU A 54 2.13 -15.15 4.36
N ASN A 55 2.93 -15.46 3.33
CA ASN A 55 3.28 -16.83 2.95
C ASN A 55 4.58 -17.34 3.59
N GLN A 56 5.23 -16.54 4.45
CA GLN A 56 6.38 -16.96 5.28
C GLN A 56 5.92 -17.55 6.62
#